data_AF-A0A970PZ70-F1
#
_entry.id   AF-A0A970PZ70-F1
#
_cell.length_a   1.000
_cell.length_b   1.000
_cell.length_c   1.000
_cell.angle_alpha   90.00
_cell.angle_beta   90.00
_cell.angle_gamma   90.00
#
_symmetry.space_group_name_H-M   'P 1'
#
loop_
_entity.id
_entity.type
_entity.pdbx_description
1 polymer ?
#
loop_
_entity_poly.entity_id
_entity_poly.type
_entity_poly.pdbx_seq_one_letter_code
_entity_poly.pdbx_strand_id
1 'polypeptide(L)'
;MTPLLFISIVTLVLLLLVYWILSSLEKRPPEYLGNINMAKFETSQELFKYVDQNPMQEEDVLHLEYHEEQLQLFWNISQSTWQLSWDKYAEQEEPPAIVIRLFDGHSQIMDIPVHHMQGRQKIKTGSFQPSYGVLGVKVESDFLPLFLSHGLN
;
A
#
# COMPACT_ATOMS: atom_id res chain seq x y z
N MET A 1 25.32 48.62 40.05
CA MET A 1 24.46 47.43 40.31
C MET A 1 23.33 47.25 39.29
N THR A 2 23.37 47.95 38.16
CA THR A 2 22.39 47.87 37.07
C THR A 2 22.65 46.78 35.99
N PRO A 3 23.90 46.41 35.63
CA PRO A 3 24.10 45.44 34.54
C PRO A 3 23.77 44.00 34.94
N LEU A 4 24.04 43.62 36.18
CA LEU A 4 23.69 42.30 36.72
C LEU A 4 22.17 42.10 36.80
N LEU A 5 21.42 43.14 37.19
CA LEU A 5 19.96 43.12 37.20
C LEU A 5 19.40 42.96 35.78
N PHE A 6 19.95 43.68 34.81
CA PHE A 6 19.53 43.58 33.41
C PHE A 6 19.75 42.17 32.87
N ILE A 7 20.94 41.58 33.08
CA ILE A 7 21.25 40.21 32.65
C ILE A 7 20.29 39.22 33.32
N SER A 8 20.05 39.36 34.64
CA SER A 8 19.15 38.47 35.37
C SER A 8 17.71 38.52 34.86
N ILE A 9 17.21 39.71 34.51
CA ILE A 9 15.86 39.88 33.97
C ILE A 9 15.77 39.23 32.59
N VAL A 10 16.75 39.49 31.71
CA VAL A 10 16.77 38.92 30.36
C VAL A 10 16.83 37.38 30.40
N THR A 11 17.64 36.81 31.28
CA THR A 11 17.70 35.35 31.45
C THR A 11 16.39 34.76 31.97
N LEU A 12 15.70 35.46 32.88
CA LEU A 12 14.43 34.99 33.43
C LEU A 12 13.31 35.04 32.37
N VAL A 13 13.28 36.08 31.54
CA VAL A 13 12.35 36.17 30.40
C VAL A 13 12.61 35.06 29.38
N LEU A 14 13.88 34.77 29.08
CA LEU A 14 14.25 33.69 28.16
C LEU A 14 13.78 32.33 28.68
N LEU A 15 14.00 32.05 29.96
CA LEU A 15 13.54 30.80 30.61
C LEU A 15 12.01 30.67 30.58
N LEU A 16 11.28 31.76 30.81
CA LEU A 16 9.82 31.77 30.72
C LEU A 16 9.32 31.46 29.31
N LEU A 17 9.96 32.01 28.27
CA LEU A 17 9.60 31.73 26.87
C LEU A 17 9.85 30.26 26.51
N VAL A 18 11.00 29.70 26.90
CA VAL A 18 11.31 28.30 26.65
C VAL A 18 10.33 27.38 27.39
N TYR A 19 10.05 27.68 28.66
CA TYR A 19 9.05 26.95 29.44
C TYR A 19 7.67 27.01 28.79
N TRP A 20 7.26 28.18 28.31
CA TRP A 20 5.96 28.35 27.65
C TRP A 20 5.85 27.56 26.35
N ILE A 21 6.90 27.57 25.53
CA ILE A 21 6.97 26.77 24.30
C ILE A 21 6.86 25.28 24.63
N LEU A 22 7.68 24.77 25.56
CA LEU A 22 7.64 23.36 25.95
C LEU A 22 6.27 22.96 26.51
N SER A 23 5.68 23.79 27.36
CA SER A 23 4.32 23.57 27.90
C SER A 23 3.23 23.64 26.84
N SER A 24 3.41 24.44 25.79
CA SER A 24 2.50 24.51 24.65
C SER A 24 2.58 23.27 23.76
N LEU A 25 3.78 22.69 23.58
CA LEU A 25 3.97 21.44 22.84
C LEU A 25 3.47 20.21 23.60
N GLU A 26 3.45 20.24 24.93
CA GLU A 26 3.01 19.11 25.76
C GLU A 26 1.49 18.96 25.83
N LYS A 27 0.73 19.90 25.26
CA LYS A 27 -0.66 19.65 24.88
C LYS A 27 -0.67 18.68 23.71
N ARG A 28 -0.55 17.39 24.02
CA ARG A 28 -0.96 16.29 23.14
C ARG A 28 -2.31 16.69 22.53
N PRO A 29 -2.52 16.49 21.22
CA PRO A 29 -3.82 16.73 20.64
C PRO A 29 -4.85 16.02 21.51
N PRO A 30 -5.96 16.67 21.90
CA PRO A 30 -7.04 15.96 22.55
C PRO A 30 -7.33 14.75 21.68
N GLU A 31 -7.38 13.59 22.31
CA GLU A 31 -7.81 12.34 21.71
C GLU A 31 -9.29 12.52 21.34
N TYR A 32 -9.56 13.34 20.33
CA TYR A 32 -10.81 13.36 19.61
C TYR A 32 -10.79 12.05 18.84
N LEU A 33 -11.24 11.00 19.51
CA LEU A 33 -12.06 9.97 18.89
C LEU A 33 -13.25 10.71 18.27
N GLY A 34 -12.99 11.32 17.11
CA GLY A 34 -14.02 11.87 16.24
C GLY A 34 -14.98 10.73 16.02
N ASN A 35 -16.22 10.93 16.48
CA ASN A 35 -17.33 10.05 16.20
C ASN A 35 -17.33 9.76 14.69
N ILE A 36 -16.88 8.56 14.32
CA ILE A 36 -16.64 8.14 12.94
C ILE A 36 -17.93 8.24 12.10
N ASN A 37 -19.09 8.30 12.78
CA ASN A 37 -20.41 8.43 12.18
C ASN A 37 -20.85 9.89 11.91
N MET A 38 -20.06 10.90 12.26
CA MET A 38 -20.41 12.32 12.08
C MET A 38 -19.35 13.13 11.31
N ALA A 39 -18.35 12.47 10.73
CA ALA A 39 -17.53 13.09 9.70
C ALA A 39 -18.36 13.21 8.40
N LYS A 40 -19.14 14.29 8.28
CA LYS A 40 -19.63 14.72 6.97
C LYS A 40 -18.40 15.20 6.18
N PHE A 41 -17.82 14.29 5.42
CA PHE A 41 -16.86 14.61 4.37
C PHE A 41 -17.57 15.54 3.38
N GLU A 42 -17.40 16.85 3.53
CA GLU A 42 -17.59 17.76 2.40
C GLU A 42 -16.40 17.52 1.47
N THR A 43 -16.62 16.65 0.48
CA THR A 43 -15.65 16.38 -0.57
C THR A 43 -15.52 17.65 -1.41
N SER A 44 -14.58 18.54 -1.07
CA SER A 44 -14.12 19.56 -2.00
C SER A 44 -13.54 18.84 -3.21
N GLN A 45 -14.31 18.76 -4.30
CA GLN A 45 -13.90 18.13 -5.57
C GLN A 45 -12.59 18.70 -6.13
N GLU A 46 -12.16 19.85 -5.62
CA GLU A 46 -10.97 20.56 -6.05
C GLU A 46 -9.68 20.07 -5.39
N LEU A 47 -9.76 19.44 -4.20
CA LEU A 47 -8.61 18.79 -3.57
C LEU A 47 -8.29 17.42 -4.21
N PHE A 48 -9.29 16.79 -4.83
CA PHE A 48 -9.11 15.55 -5.61
C PHE A 48 -8.44 15.77 -6.97
N LYS A 49 -8.21 17.03 -7.40
CA LYS A 49 -7.41 17.30 -8.60
C LYS A 49 -5.90 17.10 -8.35
N TYR A 50 -5.47 17.03 -7.09
CA TYR A 50 -4.07 16.88 -6.70
C TYR A 50 -3.77 15.57 -5.96
N VAL A 51 -4.79 14.79 -5.61
CA VAL A 51 -4.58 13.36 -5.37
C VAL A 51 -4.35 12.81 -6.75
N ASP A 52 -3.09 12.46 -7.04
CA ASP A 52 -2.69 11.80 -8.28
C ASP A 52 -3.85 10.95 -8.76
N GLN A 53 -4.45 11.37 -9.88
CA GLN A 53 -5.27 10.51 -10.68
C GLN A 53 -4.35 9.35 -10.95
N ASN A 54 -4.45 8.25 -10.17
CA ASN A 54 -3.47 7.17 -10.15
C ASN A 54 -3.19 6.86 -11.61
N PRO A 55 -2.08 7.38 -12.16
CA PRO A 55 -1.91 7.36 -13.60
C PRO A 55 -1.88 5.88 -13.87
N MET A 56 -2.81 5.41 -14.71
CA MET A 56 -2.92 4.00 -15.12
C MET A 56 -1.52 3.42 -15.01
N GLN A 57 -1.25 2.62 -13.96
CA GLN A 57 0.13 2.29 -13.63
C GLN A 57 0.68 1.65 -14.90
N GLU A 58 1.54 2.36 -15.62
CA GLU A 58 2.12 1.85 -16.87
C GLU A 58 3.09 0.72 -16.54
N GLU A 59 3.35 0.51 -15.25
CA GLU A 59 4.22 -0.48 -14.68
C GLU A 59 3.44 -1.70 -14.18
N ASP A 60 4.07 -2.86 -14.32
CA ASP A 60 3.60 -4.10 -13.75
C ASP A 60 3.78 -4.08 -12.23
N VAL A 61 2.71 -4.34 -11.50
CA VAL A 61 2.71 -4.28 -10.04
C VAL A 61 1.97 -5.48 -9.46
N LEU A 62 2.59 -6.14 -8.49
CA LEU A 62 1.94 -7.10 -7.60
C LEU A 62 2.32 -6.75 -6.16
N HIS A 63 1.34 -6.29 -5.38
CA HIS A 63 1.49 -5.99 -3.96
C HIS A 63 0.75 -7.02 -3.11
N LEU A 64 1.44 -7.45 -2.06
CA LEU A 64 0.97 -8.42 -1.08
C LEU A 64 1.05 -7.77 0.30
N GLU A 65 -0.07 -7.71 1.00
CA GLU A 65 -0.14 -7.22 2.38
C GLU A 65 -0.78 -8.30 3.24
N TYR A 66 -0.03 -8.82 4.22
CA TYR A 66 -0.46 -9.96 5.03
C TYR A 66 -0.63 -9.57 6.50
N HIS A 67 -1.85 -9.71 7.00
CA HIS A 67 -2.16 -9.40 8.40
C HIS A 67 -3.17 -10.41 8.95
N GLU A 68 -2.83 -11.07 10.07
CA GLU A 68 -3.74 -11.95 10.83
C GLU A 68 -4.56 -12.91 9.93
N GLU A 69 -3.87 -13.75 9.14
CA GLU A 69 -4.46 -14.74 8.20
C GLU A 69 -5.22 -14.15 7.00
N GLN A 70 -5.21 -12.83 6.85
CA GLN A 70 -5.82 -12.14 5.71
C GLN A 70 -4.73 -11.61 4.79
N LEU A 71 -4.81 -12.00 3.52
CA LEU A 71 -3.94 -11.47 2.48
C LEU A 71 -4.74 -10.52 1.60
N GLN A 72 -4.25 -9.29 1.48
CA GLN A 72 -4.72 -8.34 0.49
C GLN A 72 -3.78 -8.38 -0.71
N LEU A 73 -4.37 -8.57 -1.87
CA LEU A 73 -3.72 -8.62 -3.17
C LEU A 73 -4.10 -7.36 -3.92
N PHE A 74 -3.12 -6.68 -4.47
CA PHE A 74 -3.32 -5.66 -5.49
C PHE A 74 -2.42 -5.99 -6.68
N TRP A 75 -2.99 -5.98 -7.87
CA TRP A 75 -2.22 -6.22 -9.09
C TRP A 75 -2.62 -5.28 -10.20
N ASN A 76 -1.65 -5.01 -11.05
CA ASN A 76 -1.80 -4.29 -12.30
C ASN A 76 -0.82 -4.86 -13.32
N ILE A 77 -1.33 -5.23 -14.49
CA ILE A 77 -0.54 -5.68 -15.63
C ILE A 77 -0.57 -4.55 -16.66
N SER A 78 0.60 -4.05 -17.02
CA SER A 78 0.75 -3.03 -18.05
C SER A 78 0.29 -3.55 -19.41
N GLN A 79 -0.16 -2.64 -20.27
CA GLN A 79 -0.61 -3.01 -21.62
C GLN A 79 0.54 -3.58 -22.46
N SER A 80 1.77 -3.09 -22.28
CA SER A 80 2.96 -3.60 -22.97
C SER A 80 3.28 -5.04 -22.57
N THR A 81 3.29 -5.35 -21.27
CA THR A 81 3.51 -6.72 -20.78
C THR A 81 2.39 -7.64 -21.22
N TRP A 82 1.15 -7.16 -21.20
CA TRP A 82 0.01 -7.93 -21.69
C TRP A 82 0.13 -8.27 -23.18
N GLN A 83 0.45 -7.29 -24.04
CA GLN A 83 0.61 -7.51 -25.47
C GLN A 83 1.78 -8.46 -25.77
N LEU A 84 2.94 -8.24 -25.15
CA LEU A 84 4.11 -9.12 -25.30
C LEU A 84 3.85 -10.56 -24.84
N SER A 85 3.03 -10.71 -23.80
CA SER A 85 2.62 -12.02 -23.31
C SER A 85 1.61 -12.65 -24.26
N TRP A 86 0.60 -11.89 -24.68
CA TRP A 86 -0.48 -12.35 -25.55
C TRP A 86 0.01 -12.79 -26.92
N ASP A 87 1.00 -12.11 -27.50
CA ASP A 87 1.62 -12.51 -28.77
C ASP A 87 2.24 -13.92 -28.68
N LYS A 88 2.65 -14.38 -27.49
CA LYS A 88 3.12 -15.75 -27.27
C LYS A 88 2.00 -16.79 -27.14
N TYR A 89 0.76 -16.36 -26.88
CA TYR A 89 -0.39 -17.24 -26.61
C TYR A 89 -1.53 -17.10 -27.63
N ALA A 90 -1.40 -16.20 -28.62
CA ALA A 90 -2.43 -15.92 -29.62
C ALA A 90 -2.80 -17.15 -30.50
N GLU A 91 -1.96 -18.19 -30.50
CA GLU A 91 -2.19 -19.44 -31.26
C GLU A 91 -2.93 -20.52 -30.45
N GLN A 92 -3.30 -20.27 -29.19
CA GLN A 92 -3.97 -21.27 -28.34
C GLN A 92 -5.50 -21.25 -28.50
N GLU A 93 -6.11 -22.45 -28.45
CA GLU A 93 -7.56 -22.63 -28.60
C GLU A 93 -8.36 -22.11 -27.38
N GLU A 94 -7.76 -22.14 -26.19
CA GLU A 94 -8.38 -21.65 -24.95
C GLU A 94 -7.70 -20.35 -24.48
N PRO A 95 -8.48 -19.36 -24.01
CA PRO A 95 -7.91 -18.12 -23.51
C PRO A 95 -7.08 -18.37 -22.25
N PRO A 96 -5.84 -17.87 -22.17
CA PRO A 96 -4.97 -18.08 -21.02
C PRO A 96 -5.60 -17.55 -19.71
N ALA A 97 -5.53 -18.36 -18.65
CA ALA A 97 -6.01 -17.95 -17.33
C ALA A 97 -4.91 -17.18 -16.58
N ILE A 98 -5.20 -15.96 -16.16
CA ILE A 98 -4.27 -15.19 -15.32
C ILE A 98 -4.38 -15.71 -13.89
N VAL A 99 -3.23 -16.01 -13.28
CA VAL A 99 -3.17 -16.59 -11.94
C VAL A 99 -2.09 -15.89 -11.13
N ILE A 100 -2.42 -15.54 -9.89
CA ILE A 100 -1.43 -15.14 -8.88
C ILE A 100 -1.06 -16.40 -8.11
N ARG A 101 0.19 -16.82 -8.24
CA ARG A 101 0.75 -17.96 -7.52
C ARG A 101 1.50 -17.46 -6.29
N LEU A 102 1.03 -17.84 -5.11
CA LEU A 102 1.69 -17.55 -3.85
C LEU A 102 2.59 -18.71 -3.44
N PHE A 103 3.73 -18.37 -2.85
CA PHE A 103 4.68 -19.31 -2.28
C PHE A 103 4.85 -19.02 -0.79
N ASP A 104 4.88 -20.06 0.03
CA ASP A 104 5.30 -19.95 1.43
C ASP A 104 6.81 -20.23 1.59
N GLY A 105 7.34 -20.03 2.80
CA GLY A 105 8.73 -20.33 3.12
C GLY A 105 9.09 -21.82 3.10
N HIS A 106 8.11 -22.70 2.91
CA HIS A 106 8.23 -24.15 2.87
C HIS A 106 7.96 -24.75 1.47
N SER A 107 7.93 -23.90 0.43
CA SER A 107 7.66 -24.30 -0.97
C SER A 107 6.25 -24.84 -1.24
N GLN A 108 5.28 -24.57 -0.36
CA GLN A 108 3.86 -24.76 -0.66
C GLN A 108 3.37 -23.67 -1.60
N ILE A 109 2.41 -24.04 -2.45
CA ILE A 109 1.91 -23.20 -3.53
C ILE A 109 0.41 -23.01 -3.38
N MET A 110 -0.06 -21.77 -3.55
CA MET A 110 -1.48 -21.44 -3.63
C MET A 110 -1.75 -20.62 -4.90
N ASP A 111 -2.54 -21.19 -5.81
CA ASP A 111 -2.96 -20.53 -7.05
C ASP A 111 -4.26 -19.75 -6.83
N ILE A 112 -4.26 -18.47 -7.17
CA ILE A 112 -5.42 -17.58 -7.07
C ILE A 112 -5.79 -17.10 -8.48
N PRO A 113 -6.94 -17.53 -9.03
CA PRO A 113 -7.35 -17.11 -10.35
C PRO A 113 -7.80 -15.66 -10.35
N VAL A 114 -7.31 -14.87 -11.31
CA VAL A 114 -7.72 -13.47 -11.51
C VAL A 114 -8.24 -13.29 -12.93
N HIS A 115 -9.38 -12.62 -13.08
CA HIS A 115 -10.06 -12.50 -14.37
C HIS A 115 -9.76 -11.17 -15.09
N HIS A 116 -9.10 -10.24 -14.41
CA HIS A 116 -8.87 -8.89 -14.88
C HIS A 116 -7.38 -8.55 -14.78
N MET A 117 -6.88 -7.76 -15.74
CA MET A 117 -5.49 -7.29 -15.76
C MET A 117 -5.14 -6.40 -14.56
N GLN A 118 -6.14 -5.76 -13.97
CA GLN A 118 -5.99 -4.93 -12.78
C GLN A 118 -7.07 -5.29 -11.77
N GLY A 119 -6.72 -5.25 -10.49
CA GLY A 119 -7.70 -5.56 -9.46
C GLY A 119 -7.13 -5.55 -8.05
N ARG A 120 -8.07 -5.68 -7.11
CA ARG A 120 -7.78 -5.88 -5.71
C ARG A 120 -8.65 -7.00 -5.18
N GLN A 121 -8.06 -7.91 -4.40
CA GLN A 121 -8.78 -9.02 -3.79
C GLN A 121 -8.29 -9.24 -2.37
N LYS A 122 -9.22 -9.61 -1.49
CA LYS A 122 -8.90 -10.02 -0.13
C LYS A 122 -9.23 -11.49 0.02
N ILE A 123 -8.27 -12.29 0.45
CA ILE A 123 -8.44 -13.71 0.68
C ILE A 123 -8.10 -14.07 2.13
N LYS A 124 -8.76 -15.10 2.64
CA LYS A 124 -8.36 -15.75 3.89
C LYS A 124 -7.41 -16.88 3.53
N THR A 125 -6.21 -16.82 4.07
CA THR A 125 -5.13 -17.80 3.83
C THR A 125 -5.11 -18.90 4.89
N GLY A 126 -5.78 -18.69 6.02
CA GLY A 126 -5.78 -19.63 7.15
C GLY A 126 -4.35 -19.83 7.65
N SER A 127 -3.87 -21.08 7.65
CA SER A 127 -2.50 -21.42 8.07
C SER A 127 -1.43 -21.13 7.02
N PHE A 128 -1.79 -20.75 5.80
CA PHE A 128 -0.82 -20.46 4.75
C PHE A 128 -0.19 -19.08 4.97
N GLN A 129 1.14 -19.04 5.09
CA GLN A 129 1.90 -17.81 5.29
C GLN A 129 2.67 -17.45 4.01
N PRO A 130 2.11 -16.56 3.16
CA PRO A 130 2.76 -16.17 1.91
C PRO A 130 4.09 -15.45 2.21
N SER A 131 5.14 -15.84 1.49
CA SER A 131 6.49 -15.24 1.54
C SER A 131 6.79 -14.41 0.29
N TYR A 132 6.24 -14.79 -0.86
CA TYR A 132 6.19 -13.96 -2.06
C TYR A 132 5.11 -14.48 -3.01
N GLY A 133 4.78 -13.70 -4.02
CA GLY A 133 3.82 -14.05 -5.06
C GLY A 133 4.37 -13.77 -6.44
N VAL A 134 3.85 -14.51 -7.40
CA VAL A 134 4.20 -14.39 -8.81
C VAL A 134 2.92 -14.28 -9.59
N LEU A 135 2.75 -13.19 -10.32
CA LEU A 135 1.67 -13.08 -11.28
C LEU A 135 2.13 -13.76 -12.56
N GLY A 136 1.29 -14.63 -13.08
CA GLY A 136 1.60 -15.39 -14.27
C GLY A 136 0.37 -15.76 -15.07
N VAL A 137 0.64 -16.41 -16.19
CA VAL A 137 -0.38 -17.00 -17.04
C VAL A 137 -0.29 -18.50 -16.91
N LYS A 138 -1.43 -19.14 -16.68
CA LYS A 138 -1.57 -20.59 -16.66
C LYS A 138 -2.23 -21.04 -17.96
N VAL A 139 -1.53 -21.90 -18.69
CA VAL A 139 -2.01 -22.55 -19.90
C VAL A 139 -1.96 -24.04 -19.64
N GLU A 140 -3.10 -24.71 -19.70
CA GLU A 140 -3.21 -26.15 -19.40
C GLU A 140 -2.56 -26.51 -18.04
N SER A 141 -1.36 -27.10 -18.08
CA SER A 141 -0.58 -27.50 -16.90
C SER A 141 0.64 -26.64 -16.63
N ASP A 142 1.02 -25.78 -17.57
CA ASP A 142 2.21 -24.94 -17.47
C ASP A 142 1.87 -23.58 -16.86
N PHE A 143 2.80 -23.10 -16.02
CA PHE A 143 2.73 -21.78 -15.42
C PHE A 143 3.89 -20.93 -15.90
N LEU A 144 3.55 -19.82 -16.54
CA LEU A 144 4.50 -18.89 -17.11
C LEU A 144 4.51 -17.62 -16.24
N PRO A 145 5.59 -17.40 -15.47
CA PRO A 145 5.70 -16.24 -14.60
C PRO A 145 5.87 -14.98 -15.45
N LEU A 146 5.09 -13.93 -15.15
CA LEU A 146 5.23 -12.61 -15.75
C LEU A 146 6.13 -11.74 -14.87
N PHE A 147 5.73 -11.52 -13.62
CA PHE A 147 6.48 -10.68 -12.67
C PHE A 147 6.23 -11.07 -11.21
N LEU A 148 7.17 -10.65 -10.35
CA LEU A 148 7.22 -10.97 -8.93
C LEU A 148 6.56 -9.88 -8.09
N SER A 149 6.10 -10.25 -6.89
CA SER A 149 5.57 -9.30 -5.92
C SER A 149 6.64 -8.37 -5.35
N HIS A 150 6.30 -7.10 -5.16
CA HIS A 150 7.11 -6.14 -4.42
C HIS A 150 6.96 -6.36 -2.91
N GLY A 151 7.66 -7.38 -2.39
CA GLY A 151 7.75 -7.70 -0.96
C GLY A 151 6.43 -8.07 -0.28
N LEU A 152 6.52 -8.58 0.95
CA LEU A 152 5.42 -8.62 1.90
C LEU A 152 5.74 -7.61 3.01
N ASN A 153 4.82 -6.67 3.23
CA ASN A 153 4.80 -5.82 4.41
C ASN A 153 3.76 -6.35 5.41
#